data_AF-A0A7J4V640-F1
#
_entry.id   AF-A0A7J4V640-F1
#
_cell.length_a   1.000
_cell.length_b   1.000
_cell.length_c   1.000
_cell.angle_alpha   90.00
_cell.angle_beta   90.00
_cell.angle_gamma   90.00
#
_symmetry.space_group_name_H-M   'P 1'
#
loop_
_entity.id
_entity.type
_entity.pdbx_description
1 polymer ?
#
loop_
_entity_poly.entity_id
_entity_poly.type
_entity_poly.pdbx_seq_one_letter_code
_entity_poly.pdbx_strand_id
1 'polypeptide(L)'
;IAADEARKQKEWDSLLVKEKQRESEITGAMGALQKEADELRKRQGEAAALRVKLQTLGRRRQDRMLKEGEQESLKKEIGQISVRKLDLILQLGQKKAAEEGYQSAKEEVEKARGKEQKAELEHLGMKKELEGVQRLLAVIGKDIREKSGAVEKLKRLRGVHEWLSAFFMNLMLTMERHVMLQINKEFSELFRNWFSTLMEDEMLSVRLDDEFTPLIEQDGYETSIDNLSGGEKTSVALSYRLALNRVINDVVAEIKTRDILMLDEPTDGFSTEQLDKVREVLETLRIGQVIIVSHEAKIESFVDNVIRIAKQDHVSRVVV
;
A
#
# COMPACT_ATOMS: atom_id res chain seq x y z
N ILE A 1 15.09 81.02 -188.00
CA ILE A 1 15.21 79.54 -187.94
C ILE A 1 16.53 79.21 -187.24
N ALA A 2 16.48 78.42 -186.17
CA ALA A 2 17.59 77.72 -185.50
C ALA A 2 18.39 78.36 -184.31
N ALA A 3 18.05 79.53 -183.77
CA ALA A 3 18.74 80.03 -182.55
C ALA A 3 17.81 80.42 -181.39
N ASP A 4 16.51 80.19 -181.56
CA ASP A 4 15.43 80.53 -180.61
C ASP A 4 15.09 79.35 -179.64
N GLU A 5 15.71 78.18 -179.82
CA GLU A 5 15.49 77.00 -178.97
C GLU A 5 16.70 76.66 -178.07
N ALA A 6 17.92 77.04 -178.46
CA ALA A 6 19.13 76.65 -177.72
C ALA A 6 19.42 77.49 -176.45
N ARG A 7 18.84 78.71 -176.33
CA ARG A 7 19.13 79.59 -175.18
C ARG A 7 18.18 79.37 -174.00
N LYS A 8 16.91 79.05 -174.27
CA LYS A 8 15.93 78.68 -173.23
C LYS A 8 16.29 77.37 -172.52
N GLN A 9 16.97 76.45 -173.20
CA GLN A 9 17.39 75.18 -172.60
C GLN A 9 18.57 75.33 -171.62
N LYS A 10 19.45 76.32 -171.83
CA LYS A 10 20.54 76.63 -170.87
C LYS A 10 20.07 77.35 -169.60
N GLU A 11 18.95 78.07 -169.63
CA GLU A 11 18.37 78.70 -168.43
C GLU A 11 17.67 77.67 -167.51
N TRP A 12 17.06 76.62 -168.07
CA TRP A 12 16.38 75.59 -167.29
C TRP A 12 17.36 74.67 -166.54
N ASP A 13 18.49 74.28 -167.15
CA ASP A 13 19.50 73.45 -166.47
C ASP A 13 20.20 74.21 -165.32
N SER A 14 20.33 75.53 -165.42
CA SER A 14 20.88 76.37 -164.36
C SER A 14 19.97 76.48 -163.13
N LEU A 15 18.64 76.36 -163.30
CA LEU A 15 17.67 76.46 -162.20
C LEU A 15 17.55 75.14 -161.44
N LEU A 16 17.69 73.99 -162.12
CA LEU A 16 17.58 72.67 -161.50
C LEU A 16 18.74 72.36 -160.53
N VAL A 17 19.94 72.89 -160.80
CA VAL A 17 21.11 72.72 -159.92
C VAL A 17 20.98 73.51 -158.61
N LYS A 18 20.33 74.69 -158.64
CA LYS A 18 20.12 75.52 -157.45
C LYS A 18 19.08 74.94 -156.49
N GLU A 19 18.05 74.26 -157.01
CA GLU A 19 17.01 73.60 -156.19
C GLU A 19 17.58 72.40 -155.42
N LYS A 20 18.40 71.55 -156.07
CA LYS A 20 19.06 70.40 -155.41
C LYS A 20 20.01 70.80 -154.28
N GLN A 21 20.64 71.97 -154.35
CA GLN A 21 21.49 72.47 -153.26
C GLN A 21 20.66 72.88 -152.02
N ARG A 22 19.45 73.42 -152.19
CA ARG A 22 18.57 73.79 -151.06
C ARG A 22 17.99 72.58 -150.32
N GLU A 23 17.65 71.50 -151.03
CA GLU A 23 17.20 70.25 -150.39
C GLU A 23 18.28 69.61 -149.51
N SER A 24 19.55 69.70 -149.91
CA SER A 24 20.68 69.17 -149.13
C SER A 24 20.94 69.98 -147.84
N GLU A 25 20.67 71.27 -147.82
CA GLU A 25 20.86 72.11 -146.62
C GLU A 25 19.74 71.90 -145.59
N ILE A 26 18.50 71.73 -146.04
CA ILE A 26 17.34 71.52 -145.16
C ILE A 26 17.40 70.13 -144.49
N THR A 27 17.83 69.10 -145.23
CA THR A 27 18.04 67.75 -144.65
C THR A 27 19.20 67.71 -143.65
N GLY A 28 20.24 68.51 -143.86
CA GLY A 28 21.33 68.68 -142.88
C GLY A 28 20.88 69.34 -141.57
N ALA A 29 20.03 70.38 -141.64
CA ALA A 29 19.53 71.09 -140.47
C ALA A 29 18.56 70.25 -139.59
N MET A 30 17.71 69.43 -140.21
CA MET A 30 16.82 68.51 -139.46
C MET A 30 17.60 67.44 -138.69
N GLY A 31 18.72 66.94 -139.23
CA GLY A 31 19.58 65.97 -138.55
C GLY A 31 20.27 66.52 -137.30
N ALA A 32 20.59 67.82 -137.26
CA ALA A 32 21.22 68.46 -136.10
C ALA A 32 20.22 68.66 -134.95
N LEU A 33 19.01 69.14 -135.26
CA LEU A 33 17.95 69.36 -134.25
C LEU A 33 17.47 68.06 -133.59
N GLN A 34 17.51 66.94 -134.33
CA GLN A 34 17.11 65.64 -133.79
C GLN A 34 18.13 65.07 -132.80
N LYS A 35 19.43 65.39 -132.95
CA LYS A 35 20.46 65.03 -131.97
C LYS A 35 20.36 65.83 -130.66
N GLU A 36 20.00 67.11 -130.74
CA GLU A 36 19.84 67.96 -129.55
C GLU A 36 18.64 67.54 -128.68
N ALA A 37 17.55 67.08 -129.28
CA ALA A 37 16.37 66.60 -128.56
C ALA A 37 16.64 65.30 -127.76
N ASP A 38 17.49 64.40 -128.27
CA ASP A 38 17.84 63.16 -127.60
C ASP A 38 18.80 63.38 -126.41
N GLU A 39 19.70 64.37 -126.47
CA GLU A 39 20.56 64.72 -125.33
C GLU A 39 19.77 65.32 -124.16
N LEU A 40 18.77 66.16 -124.44
CA LEU A 40 17.91 66.76 -123.41
C LEU A 40 17.04 65.71 -122.70
N ARG A 41 16.54 64.69 -123.42
CA ARG A 41 15.83 63.55 -122.80
C ARG A 41 16.72 62.74 -121.85
N LYS A 42 18.00 62.58 -122.18
CA LYS A 42 18.96 61.84 -121.34
C LYS A 42 19.22 62.55 -120.01
N ARG A 43 19.40 63.88 -120.02
CA ARG A 43 19.59 64.68 -118.81
C ARG A 43 18.35 64.69 -117.89
N GLN A 44 17.15 64.62 -118.46
CA GLN A 44 15.91 64.56 -117.66
C GLN A 44 15.76 63.22 -116.92
N GLY A 45 16.21 62.11 -117.53
CA GLY A 45 16.23 60.79 -116.89
C GLY A 45 17.19 60.68 -115.70
N GLU A 46 18.36 61.31 -115.78
CA GLU A 46 19.36 61.30 -114.70
C GLU A 46 18.89 62.10 -113.47
N ALA A 47 18.22 63.25 -113.67
CA ALA A 47 17.66 64.05 -112.59
C ALA A 47 16.54 63.32 -111.81
N ALA A 48 15.72 62.52 -112.51
CA ALA A 48 14.68 61.71 -111.86
C ALA A 48 15.28 60.59 -110.99
N ALA A 49 16.34 59.93 -111.45
CA ALA A 49 17.03 58.88 -110.71
C ALA A 49 17.68 59.40 -109.40
N LEU A 50 18.24 60.61 -109.42
CA LEU A 50 18.85 61.23 -108.24
C LEU A 50 17.83 61.53 -107.14
N ARG A 51 16.61 61.91 -107.52
CA ARG A 51 15.54 62.29 -106.57
C ARG A 51 15.04 61.09 -105.76
N VAL A 52 14.92 59.91 -106.39
CA VAL A 52 14.53 58.66 -105.72
C VAL A 52 15.61 58.19 -104.73
N LYS A 53 16.89 58.39 -105.05
CA LYS A 53 18.02 58.04 -104.17
C LYS A 53 18.06 58.89 -102.89
N LEU A 54 17.70 60.16 -102.97
CA LEU A 54 17.60 61.05 -101.80
C LEU A 54 16.44 60.65 -100.87
N GLN A 55 15.28 60.28 -101.42
CA GLN A 55 14.14 59.81 -100.63
C GLN A 55 14.43 58.52 -99.86
N THR A 56 15.12 57.56 -100.50
CA THR A 56 15.49 56.29 -99.86
C THR A 56 16.52 56.44 -98.74
N LEU A 57 17.47 57.39 -98.86
CA LEU A 57 18.43 57.72 -97.81
C LEU A 57 17.76 58.39 -96.60
N GLY A 58 16.76 59.26 -96.83
CA GLY A 58 15.96 59.84 -95.75
C GLY A 58 15.22 58.79 -94.91
N ARG A 59 14.60 57.81 -95.57
CA ARG A 59 13.87 56.72 -94.90
C ARG A 59 14.77 55.83 -94.03
N ARG A 60 15.97 55.48 -94.53
CA ARG A 60 16.96 54.69 -93.78
C ARG A 60 17.50 55.41 -92.54
N ARG A 61 17.61 56.75 -92.58
CA ARG A 61 18.05 57.54 -91.43
C ARG A 61 17.02 57.51 -90.30
N GLN A 62 15.74 57.57 -90.66
CA GLN A 62 14.64 57.54 -89.69
C GLN A 62 14.52 56.17 -89.00
N ASP A 63 14.65 55.07 -89.75
CA ASP A 63 14.65 53.71 -89.19
C ASP A 63 15.82 53.46 -88.23
N ARG A 64 17.02 53.99 -88.53
CA ARG A 64 18.17 53.86 -87.63
C ARG A 64 17.93 54.58 -86.30
N MET A 65 17.34 55.77 -86.36
CA MET A 65 17.04 56.57 -85.16
C MET A 65 15.98 55.90 -84.27
N LEU A 66 14.98 55.24 -84.87
CA LEU A 66 13.99 54.44 -84.14
C LEU A 66 14.64 53.24 -83.44
N LYS A 67 15.48 52.48 -84.15
CA LYS A 67 16.19 51.31 -83.59
C LYS A 67 17.19 51.67 -82.49
N GLU A 68 17.86 52.82 -82.61
CA GLU A 68 18.74 53.34 -81.55
C GLU A 68 17.91 53.71 -80.31
N GLY A 69 16.74 54.32 -80.48
CA GLY A 69 15.79 54.58 -79.38
C GLY A 69 15.30 53.31 -78.68
N GLU A 70 14.96 52.27 -79.46
CA GLU A 70 14.56 50.95 -78.93
C GLU A 70 15.71 50.24 -78.19
N GLN A 71 16.95 50.35 -78.69
CA GLN A 71 18.12 49.81 -77.98
C GLN A 71 18.35 50.50 -76.63
N GLU A 72 18.16 51.81 -76.58
CA GLU A 72 18.32 52.60 -75.34
C GLU A 72 17.24 52.24 -74.32
N SER A 73 15.99 52.02 -74.73
CA SER A 73 14.91 51.58 -73.85
C SER A 73 15.12 50.16 -73.34
N LEU A 74 15.51 49.22 -74.22
CA LEU A 74 15.83 47.84 -73.85
C LEU A 74 17.01 47.77 -72.86
N LYS A 75 18.04 48.60 -73.03
CA LYS A 75 19.14 48.69 -72.06
C LYS A 75 18.67 49.13 -70.68
N LYS A 76 17.76 50.11 -70.60
CA LYS A 76 17.18 50.57 -69.34
C LYS A 76 16.35 49.47 -68.68
N GLU A 77 15.54 48.74 -69.45
CA GLU A 77 14.76 47.61 -68.94
C GLU A 77 15.64 46.48 -68.40
N ILE A 78 16.70 46.10 -69.13
CA ILE A 78 17.67 45.10 -68.67
C ILE A 78 18.34 45.54 -67.36
N GLY A 79 18.71 46.82 -67.25
CA GLY A 79 19.25 47.39 -66.02
C GLY A 79 18.28 47.27 -64.83
N GLN A 80 17.00 47.59 -65.04
CA GLN A 80 15.97 47.45 -64.01
C GLN A 80 15.73 45.99 -63.61
N ILE A 81 15.71 45.07 -64.58
CA ILE A 81 15.56 43.63 -64.32
C ILE A 81 16.76 43.09 -63.53
N SER A 82 17.98 43.50 -63.85
CA SER A 82 19.17 43.08 -63.11
C SER A 82 19.16 43.57 -61.66
N VAL A 83 18.72 44.80 -61.39
CA VAL A 83 18.56 45.31 -60.02
C VAL A 83 17.52 44.50 -59.25
N ARG A 84 16.35 44.24 -59.85
CA ARG A 84 15.32 43.39 -59.22
C ARG A 84 15.83 41.97 -58.94
N LYS A 85 16.59 41.38 -59.87
CA LYS A 85 17.20 40.06 -59.67
C LYS A 85 18.13 40.04 -58.45
N LEU A 86 18.95 41.07 -58.27
CA LEU A 86 19.85 41.18 -57.11
C LEU A 86 19.08 41.29 -55.79
N ASP A 87 18.01 42.10 -55.76
CA ASP A 87 17.15 42.23 -54.58
C ASP A 87 16.45 40.90 -54.23
N LEU A 88 15.91 40.20 -55.23
CA LEU A 88 15.33 38.85 -55.06
C LEU A 88 16.34 37.83 -54.53
N ILE A 89 17.61 37.88 -54.97
CA ILE A 89 18.68 37.01 -54.46
C ILE A 89 18.97 37.31 -52.98
N LEU A 90 19.04 38.59 -52.60
CA LEU A 90 19.22 39.01 -51.20
C LEU A 90 18.08 38.52 -50.30
N GLN A 91 16.84 38.70 -50.75
CA GLN A 91 15.66 38.22 -50.01
C GLN A 91 15.61 36.69 -49.88
N LEU A 92 16.01 35.96 -50.94
CA LEU A 92 16.14 34.50 -50.88
C LEU A 92 17.23 34.05 -49.90
N GLY A 93 18.35 34.76 -49.84
CA GLY A 93 19.42 34.49 -48.87
C GLY A 93 18.95 34.67 -47.42
N GLN A 94 18.23 35.77 -47.14
CA GLN A 94 17.66 36.03 -45.81
C GLN A 94 16.62 34.99 -45.40
N LYS A 95 15.74 34.56 -46.33
CA LYS A 95 14.76 33.52 -46.07
C LYS A 95 15.40 32.16 -45.78
N LYS A 96 16.47 31.80 -46.51
CA LYS A 96 17.23 30.56 -46.24
C LYS A 96 17.87 30.57 -44.85
N ALA A 97 18.51 31.67 -44.47
CA ALA A 97 19.10 31.79 -43.12
C ALA A 97 18.02 31.71 -42.01
N ALA A 98 16.85 32.30 -42.23
CA ALA A 98 15.71 32.19 -41.32
C ALA A 98 15.17 30.75 -41.24
N GLU A 99 15.15 30.01 -42.35
CA GLU A 99 14.71 28.62 -42.42
C GLU A 99 15.69 27.67 -41.71
N GLU A 100 16.99 27.89 -41.87
CA GLU A 100 18.04 27.18 -41.12
C GLU A 100 17.95 27.44 -39.62
N GLY A 101 17.76 28.71 -39.21
CA GLY A 101 17.54 29.09 -37.82
C GLY A 101 16.26 28.47 -37.24
N TYR A 102 15.18 28.41 -38.01
CA TYR A 102 13.94 27.74 -37.61
C TYR A 102 14.14 26.23 -37.40
N GLN A 103 14.86 25.55 -38.30
CA GLN A 103 15.11 24.12 -38.12
C GLN A 103 15.99 23.81 -36.92
N SER A 104 17.04 24.60 -36.70
CA SER A 104 17.89 24.42 -35.51
C SER A 104 17.09 24.64 -34.22
N ALA A 105 16.27 25.69 -34.16
CA ALA A 105 15.41 25.95 -33.00
C ALA A 105 14.36 24.83 -32.79
N LYS A 106 13.80 24.29 -33.88
CA LYS A 106 12.86 23.17 -33.82
C LYS A 106 13.51 21.90 -33.27
N GLU A 107 14.74 21.58 -33.69
CA GLU A 107 15.48 20.44 -33.15
C GLU A 107 15.81 20.59 -31.66
N GLU A 108 16.15 21.79 -31.21
CA GLU A 108 16.37 22.07 -29.79
C GLU A 108 15.10 21.89 -28.95
N VAL A 109 13.96 22.37 -29.45
CA VAL A 109 12.65 22.18 -28.80
C VAL A 109 12.30 20.70 -28.68
N GLU A 110 12.50 19.91 -29.74
CA GLU A 110 12.22 18.47 -29.71
C GLU A 110 13.17 17.72 -28.75
N LYS A 111 14.46 18.10 -28.70
CA LYS A 111 15.40 17.57 -27.71
C LYS A 111 15.00 17.93 -26.27
N ALA A 112 14.57 19.17 -26.04
CA ALA A 112 14.11 19.63 -24.72
C ALA A 112 12.85 18.88 -24.28
N ARG A 113 11.86 18.75 -25.17
CA ARG A 113 10.64 17.95 -24.94
C ARG A 113 10.95 16.48 -24.65
N GLY A 114 11.88 15.88 -25.38
CA GLY A 114 12.31 14.50 -25.11
C GLY A 114 12.94 14.33 -23.73
N LYS A 115 13.69 15.32 -23.24
CA LYS A 115 14.25 15.32 -21.87
C LYS A 115 13.17 15.54 -20.81
N GLU A 116 12.24 16.47 -21.06
CA GLU A 116 11.09 16.74 -20.18
C GLU A 116 10.24 15.48 -19.98
N GLN A 117 9.86 14.81 -21.07
CA GLN A 117 9.08 13.57 -21.02
C GLN A 117 9.80 12.45 -20.24
N LYS A 118 11.12 12.31 -20.42
CA LYS A 118 11.91 11.33 -19.65
C LYS A 118 11.91 11.65 -18.16
N ALA A 119 12.16 12.90 -17.79
CA ALA A 119 12.14 13.33 -16.40
C ALA A 119 10.76 13.15 -15.76
N GLU A 120 9.68 13.39 -16.52
CA GLU A 120 8.32 13.20 -16.04
C GLU A 120 7.99 11.72 -15.80
N LEU A 121 8.42 10.82 -16.69
CA LEU A 121 8.27 9.37 -16.50
C LEU A 121 9.06 8.87 -15.28
N GLU A 122 10.29 9.33 -15.10
CA GLU A 122 11.11 8.99 -13.93
C GLU A 122 10.47 9.50 -12.63
N HIS A 123 9.98 10.74 -12.63
CA HIS A 123 9.27 11.32 -11.48
C HIS A 123 7.99 10.54 -11.13
N LEU A 124 7.21 10.12 -12.12
CA LEU A 124 6.04 9.27 -11.92
C LEU A 124 6.41 7.89 -11.35
N GLY A 125 7.52 7.31 -11.81
CA GLY A 125 8.07 6.06 -11.27
C GLY A 125 8.45 6.20 -9.80
N MET A 126 9.30 7.19 -9.47
CA MET A 126 9.74 7.46 -8.11
C MET A 126 8.57 7.78 -7.16
N LYS A 127 7.54 8.49 -7.64
CA LYS A 127 6.35 8.78 -6.85
C LYS A 127 5.58 7.50 -6.48
N LYS A 128 5.41 6.57 -7.41
CA LYS A 128 4.77 5.28 -7.13
C LYS A 128 5.58 4.44 -6.15
N GLU A 129 6.91 4.44 -6.27
CA GLU A 129 7.78 3.75 -5.32
C GLU A 129 7.67 4.35 -3.92
N LEU A 130 7.65 5.68 -3.80
CA LEU A 130 7.46 6.39 -2.55
C LEU A 130 6.14 6.00 -1.88
N GLU A 131 5.04 5.97 -2.64
CA GLU A 131 3.73 5.52 -2.14
C GLU A 131 3.72 4.04 -1.71
N GLY A 132 4.51 3.20 -2.37
CA GLY A 132 4.72 1.80 -1.97
C GLY A 132 5.47 1.68 -0.64
N VAL A 133 6.59 2.39 -0.50
CA VAL A 133 7.42 2.41 0.70
C VAL A 133 6.66 2.99 1.90
N GLN A 134 5.88 4.06 1.70
CA GLN A 134 5.05 4.65 2.75
C GLN A 134 3.99 3.67 3.27
N ARG A 135 3.35 2.89 2.38
CA ARG A 135 2.41 1.84 2.78
C ARG A 135 3.10 0.74 3.60
N LEU A 136 4.28 0.30 3.18
CA LEU A 136 5.07 -0.69 3.92
C LEU A 136 5.46 -0.18 5.31
N LEU A 137 5.93 1.07 5.42
CA LEU A 137 6.26 1.69 6.69
C LEU A 137 5.06 1.76 7.64
N ALA A 138 3.87 2.06 7.13
CA ALA A 138 2.66 2.10 7.94
C ALA A 138 2.30 0.73 8.54
N VAL A 139 2.42 -0.34 7.73
CA VAL A 139 2.17 -1.72 8.18
C VAL A 139 3.20 -2.14 9.22
N ILE A 140 4.49 -1.97 8.93
CA ILE A 140 5.58 -2.33 9.86
C ILE A 140 5.46 -1.54 11.17
N GLY A 141 5.12 -0.25 11.09
CA GLY A 141 4.90 0.59 12.28
C GLY A 141 3.74 0.10 13.15
N LYS A 142 2.68 -0.46 12.54
CA LYS A 142 1.58 -1.10 13.27
C LYS A 142 2.04 -2.37 13.99
N ASP A 143 2.74 -3.24 13.28
CA ASP A 143 3.27 -4.49 13.84
C ASP A 143 4.23 -4.24 15.01
N ILE A 144 5.09 -3.23 14.91
CA ILE A 144 5.99 -2.84 16.01
C ILE A 144 5.21 -2.41 17.24
N ARG A 145 4.13 -1.62 17.08
CA ARG A 145 3.28 -1.19 18.20
C ARG A 145 2.57 -2.37 18.87
N GLU A 146 2.04 -3.30 18.08
CA GLU A 146 1.38 -4.49 18.61
C GLU A 146 2.36 -5.39 19.37
N LYS A 147 3.54 -5.64 18.78
CA LYS A 147 4.58 -6.48 19.40
C LYS A 147 5.16 -5.84 20.67
N SER A 148 5.42 -4.54 20.66
CA SER A 148 5.92 -3.84 21.86
C SER A 148 4.92 -3.89 23.02
N GLY A 149 3.62 -3.68 22.74
CA GLY A 149 2.57 -3.85 23.75
C GLY A 149 2.49 -5.29 24.30
N ALA A 150 2.70 -6.30 23.44
CA ALA A 150 2.76 -7.69 23.89
C ALA A 150 3.98 -7.97 24.80
N VAL A 151 5.15 -7.40 24.49
CA VAL A 151 6.36 -7.53 25.32
C VAL A 151 6.14 -6.93 26.71
N GLU A 152 5.49 -5.77 26.81
CA GLU A 152 5.21 -5.14 28.10
C GLU A 152 4.24 -5.96 28.95
N LYS A 153 3.18 -6.51 28.33
CA LYS A 153 2.26 -7.45 28.99
C LYS A 153 2.98 -8.70 29.49
N LEU A 154 3.87 -9.28 28.67
CA LEU A 154 4.67 -10.44 29.06
C LEU A 154 5.60 -10.12 30.24
N LYS A 155 6.21 -8.94 30.27
CA LYS A 155 7.05 -8.50 31.39
C LYS A 155 6.25 -8.44 32.69
N ARG A 156 5.03 -7.87 32.65
CA ARG A 156 4.13 -7.82 33.80
C ARG A 156 3.72 -9.22 34.27
N LEU A 157 3.30 -10.08 33.34
CA LEU A 157 2.90 -11.47 33.67
C LEU A 157 4.06 -12.28 34.24
N ARG A 158 5.27 -12.11 33.71
CA ARG A 158 6.47 -12.76 34.25
C ARG A 158 6.75 -12.32 35.67
N GLY A 159 6.64 -11.02 35.97
CA GLY A 159 6.82 -10.52 37.34
C GLY A 159 5.81 -11.10 38.32
N VAL A 160 4.54 -11.24 37.91
CA VAL A 160 3.51 -11.89 38.73
C VAL A 160 3.81 -13.37 38.93
N HIS A 161 4.22 -14.08 37.86
CA HIS A 161 4.57 -15.49 37.94
C HIS A 161 5.77 -15.73 38.86
N GLU A 162 6.82 -14.93 38.73
CA GLU A 162 7.99 -14.98 39.61
C GLU A 162 7.59 -14.71 41.05
N TRP A 163 6.75 -13.71 41.32
CA TRP A 163 6.28 -13.43 42.67
C TRP A 163 5.45 -14.59 43.25
N LEU A 164 4.52 -15.14 42.46
CA LEU A 164 3.69 -16.28 42.88
C LEU A 164 4.56 -17.51 43.17
N SER A 165 5.46 -17.85 42.25
CA SER A 165 6.28 -19.06 42.39
C SER A 165 7.33 -18.94 43.49
N ALA A 166 7.98 -17.78 43.64
CA ALA A 166 9.10 -17.63 44.57
C ALA A 166 8.65 -17.26 45.98
N PHE A 167 7.55 -16.51 46.14
CA PHE A 167 7.11 -16.03 47.45
C PHE A 167 5.81 -16.69 47.88
N PHE A 168 4.76 -16.60 47.05
CA PHE A 168 3.43 -17.06 47.46
C PHE A 168 3.39 -18.56 47.73
N MET A 169 3.92 -19.38 46.82
CA MET A 169 3.96 -20.84 47.00
C MET A 169 4.73 -21.25 48.26
N ASN A 170 5.90 -20.65 48.48
CA ASN A 170 6.73 -20.94 49.65
C ASN A 170 6.06 -20.51 50.96
N LEU A 171 5.39 -19.35 50.94
CA LEU A 171 4.59 -18.90 52.08
C LEU A 171 3.44 -19.85 52.34
N MET A 172 2.68 -20.24 51.32
CA MET A 172 1.55 -21.16 51.44
C MET A 172 1.98 -22.52 52.00
N LEU A 173 3.08 -23.10 51.49
CA LEU A 173 3.62 -24.36 52.01
C LEU A 173 4.05 -24.25 53.48
N THR A 174 4.63 -23.11 53.87
CA THR A 174 5.05 -22.88 55.25
C THR A 174 3.83 -22.70 56.17
N MET A 175 2.83 -21.95 55.72
CA MET A 175 1.57 -21.74 56.44
C MET A 175 0.81 -23.04 56.59
N GLU A 176 0.68 -23.84 55.52
CA GLU A 176 0.03 -25.15 55.54
C GLU A 176 0.69 -26.07 56.57
N ARG A 177 2.03 -26.18 56.54
CA ARG A 177 2.76 -26.98 57.54
C ARG A 177 2.49 -26.49 58.97
N HIS A 178 2.52 -25.18 59.20
CA HIS A 178 2.29 -24.63 60.53
C HIS A 178 0.86 -24.90 61.02
N VAL A 179 -0.13 -24.69 60.15
CA VAL A 179 -1.54 -24.97 60.45
C VAL A 179 -1.76 -26.46 60.72
N MET A 180 -1.21 -27.35 59.88
CA MET A 180 -1.34 -28.80 60.08
C MET A 180 -0.70 -29.27 61.38
N LEU A 181 0.48 -28.75 61.73
CA LEU A 181 1.13 -29.04 63.02
C LEU A 181 0.30 -28.55 64.20
N GLN A 182 -0.31 -27.37 64.10
CA GLN A 182 -1.19 -26.85 65.13
C GLN A 182 -2.44 -27.73 65.30
N ILE A 183 -3.09 -28.11 64.20
CA ILE A 183 -4.25 -29.01 64.18
C ILE A 183 -3.89 -30.36 64.77
N ASN A 184 -2.76 -30.95 64.37
CA ASN A 184 -2.30 -32.24 64.89
C ASN A 184 -2.04 -32.20 66.39
N LYS A 185 -1.41 -31.12 66.88
CA LYS A 185 -1.17 -30.94 68.32
C LYS A 185 -2.47 -30.85 69.10
N GLU A 186 -3.41 -30.00 68.66
CA GLU A 186 -4.71 -29.83 69.31
C GLU A 186 -5.53 -31.12 69.29
N PHE A 187 -5.54 -31.82 68.15
CA PHE A 187 -6.20 -33.11 68.01
C PHE A 187 -5.58 -34.16 68.93
N SER A 188 -4.25 -34.29 68.95
CA SER A 188 -3.53 -35.23 69.82
C SER A 188 -3.82 -34.98 71.31
N GLU A 189 -3.87 -33.71 71.73
CA GLU A 189 -4.20 -33.34 73.11
C GLU A 189 -5.64 -33.72 73.47
N LEU A 190 -6.62 -33.40 72.62
CA LEU A 190 -8.02 -33.78 72.83
C LEU A 190 -8.21 -35.30 72.85
N PHE A 191 -7.59 -36.01 71.90
CA PHE A 191 -7.65 -37.46 71.79
C PHE A 191 -7.10 -38.13 73.05
N ARG A 192 -5.92 -37.72 73.51
CA ARG A 192 -5.31 -38.24 74.74
C ARG A 192 -6.16 -37.95 75.97
N ASN A 193 -6.66 -36.73 76.12
CA ASN A 193 -7.46 -36.33 77.28
C ASN A 193 -8.79 -37.10 77.36
N TRP A 194 -9.48 -37.29 76.23
CA TRP A 194 -10.73 -38.04 76.21
C TRP A 194 -10.51 -39.53 76.35
N PHE A 195 -9.44 -40.07 75.76
CA PHE A 195 -9.06 -41.46 75.99
C PHE A 195 -8.75 -41.72 77.47
N SER A 196 -7.95 -40.87 78.12
CA SER A 196 -7.64 -41.01 79.56
C SER A 196 -8.84 -40.76 80.47
N THR A 197 -9.92 -40.16 79.96
CA THR A 197 -11.18 -40.03 80.71
C THR A 197 -12.03 -41.30 80.60
N LEU A 198 -12.01 -41.95 79.43
CA LEU A 198 -12.76 -43.18 79.16
C LEU A 198 -12.08 -44.44 79.74
N MET A 199 -10.75 -44.43 79.83
CA MET A 199 -9.95 -45.51 80.37
C MET A 199 -9.44 -45.18 81.77
N GLU A 200 -9.57 -46.13 82.70
CA GLU A 200 -9.01 -46.02 84.06
C GLU A 200 -7.55 -46.52 84.13
N ASP A 201 -7.09 -47.23 83.10
CA ASP A 201 -5.74 -47.80 83.04
C ASP A 201 -4.72 -46.73 82.63
N GLU A 202 -3.92 -46.28 83.58
CA GLU A 202 -2.83 -45.31 83.37
C GLU A 202 -1.66 -45.88 82.54
N MET A 203 -1.57 -47.22 82.37
CA MET A 203 -0.50 -47.85 81.59
C MET A 203 -0.74 -47.76 80.08
N LEU A 204 -1.96 -47.44 79.66
CA LEU A 204 -2.36 -47.33 78.26
C LEU A 204 -2.53 -45.85 77.88
N SER A 205 -1.81 -45.41 76.86
CA SER A 205 -1.93 -44.05 76.34
C SER A 205 -2.00 -44.03 74.82
N VAL A 206 -2.55 -42.94 74.29
CA VAL A 206 -2.73 -42.76 72.85
C VAL A 206 -2.08 -41.47 72.37
N ARG A 207 -1.59 -41.50 71.14
CA ARG A 207 -0.99 -40.38 70.43
C ARG A 207 -1.37 -40.43 68.95
N LEU A 208 -1.19 -39.33 68.23
CA LEU A 208 -1.20 -39.31 66.76
C LEU A 208 0.21 -39.13 66.20
N ASP A 209 0.51 -39.80 65.10
CA ASP A 209 1.67 -39.45 64.27
C ASP A 209 1.39 -38.19 63.42
N ASP A 210 2.37 -37.78 62.60
CA ASP A 210 2.27 -36.62 61.72
C ASP A 210 1.18 -36.81 60.63
N GLU A 211 0.82 -38.06 60.33
CA GLU A 211 -0.21 -38.48 59.38
C GLU A 211 -1.60 -38.66 60.00
N PHE A 212 -1.78 -38.28 61.29
CA PHE A 212 -3.02 -38.44 62.05
C PHE A 212 -3.46 -39.89 62.31
N THR A 213 -2.52 -40.83 62.23
CA THR A 213 -2.71 -42.23 62.59
C THR A 213 -2.65 -42.39 64.11
N PRO A 214 -3.64 -43.06 64.74
CA PRO A 214 -3.58 -43.36 66.16
C PRO A 214 -2.48 -44.39 66.47
N LEU A 215 -1.54 -43.99 67.32
CA LEU A 215 -0.53 -44.83 67.94
C LEU A 215 -0.94 -45.11 69.39
N ILE A 216 -0.78 -46.36 69.82
CA ILE A 216 -1.11 -46.79 71.17
C ILE A 216 0.19 -47.19 71.86
N GLU A 217 0.43 -46.64 73.05
CA GLU A 217 1.55 -46.98 73.90
C GLU A 217 1.04 -47.72 75.15
N GLN A 218 1.56 -48.91 75.41
CA GLN A 218 1.30 -49.69 76.62
C GLN A 218 2.63 -49.90 77.37
N ASP A 219 2.71 -49.50 78.64
CA ASP A 219 3.96 -49.55 79.43
C ASP A 219 5.15 -48.85 78.77
N GLY A 220 4.88 -47.83 77.94
CA GLY A 220 5.90 -47.10 77.17
C GLY A 220 6.37 -47.80 75.89
N TYR A 221 5.74 -48.90 75.47
CA TYR A 221 6.00 -49.58 74.19
C TYR A 221 4.81 -49.44 73.24
N GLU A 222 5.06 -49.24 71.95
CA GLU A 222 4.01 -49.21 70.94
C GLU A 222 3.34 -50.58 70.77
N THR A 223 2.01 -50.61 70.78
CA THR A 223 1.19 -51.81 70.56
C THR A 223 0.20 -51.59 69.43
N SER A 224 -0.26 -52.68 68.80
CA SER A 224 -1.28 -52.63 67.75
C SER A 224 -2.67 -52.50 68.36
N ILE A 225 -3.57 -51.78 67.68
CA ILE A 225 -5.01 -51.73 67.97
C ILE A 225 -5.58 -53.15 68.10
N ASP A 226 -5.09 -54.12 67.32
CA ASP A 226 -5.61 -55.49 67.33
C ASP A 226 -5.44 -56.21 68.67
N ASN A 227 -4.43 -55.83 69.45
CA ASN A 227 -4.12 -56.43 70.75
C ASN A 227 -5.00 -55.89 71.88
N LEU A 228 -5.76 -54.83 71.64
CA LEU A 228 -6.64 -54.21 72.63
C LEU A 228 -7.90 -55.04 72.88
N SER A 229 -8.43 -54.92 74.10
CA SER A 229 -9.73 -55.46 74.48
C SER A 229 -10.87 -54.77 73.71
N GLY A 230 -12.08 -55.35 73.74
CA GLY A 230 -13.24 -54.78 73.04
C GLY A 230 -13.54 -53.35 73.50
N GLY A 231 -13.63 -53.12 74.81
CA GLY A 231 -13.87 -51.79 75.39
C GLY A 231 -12.73 -50.80 75.15
N GLU A 232 -11.47 -51.26 75.13
CA GLU A 232 -10.33 -50.40 74.76
C GLU A 232 -10.40 -49.98 73.29
N LYS A 233 -10.71 -50.91 72.37
CA LYS A 233 -10.89 -50.59 70.95
C LYS A 233 -12.00 -49.56 70.74
N THR A 234 -13.14 -49.75 71.41
CA THR A 234 -14.26 -48.80 71.34
C THR A 234 -13.89 -47.46 71.96
N SER A 235 -13.11 -47.44 73.05
CA SER A 235 -12.59 -46.21 73.68
C SER A 235 -11.65 -45.43 72.77
N VAL A 236 -10.70 -46.10 72.11
CA VAL A 236 -9.81 -45.49 71.11
C VAL A 236 -10.64 -44.91 69.96
N ALA A 237 -11.57 -45.70 69.42
CA ALA A 237 -12.40 -45.27 68.29
C ALA A 237 -13.29 -44.08 68.65
N LEU A 238 -13.93 -44.10 69.82
CA LEU A 238 -14.81 -43.04 70.29
C LEU A 238 -14.03 -41.75 70.55
N SER A 239 -12.97 -41.80 71.37
CA SER A 239 -12.16 -40.62 71.69
C SER A 239 -11.53 -39.99 70.43
N TYR A 240 -11.03 -40.79 69.49
CA TYR A 240 -10.52 -40.31 68.21
C TYR A 240 -11.61 -39.59 67.41
N ARG A 241 -12.80 -40.21 67.27
CA ARG A 241 -13.91 -39.66 66.47
C ARG A 241 -14.42 -38.35 67.04
N LEU A 242 -14.58 -38.30 68.36
CA LEU A 242 -15.01 -37.10 69.05
C LEU A 242 -13.96 -36.00 68.85
N ALA A 243 -12.67 -36.29 69.08
CA ALA A 243 -11.61 -35.29 69.02
C ALA A 243 -11.47 -34.73 67.61
N LEU A 244 -11.60 -35.58 66.59
CA LEU A 244 -11.68 -35.16 65.19
C LEU A 244 -12.88 -34.24 64.94
N ASN A 245 -14.08 -34.59 65.43
CA ASN A 245 -15.28 -33.76 65.26
C ASN A 245 -15.09 -32.37 65.86
N ARG A 246 -14.51 -32.29 67.07
CA ARG A 246 -14.23 -31.03 67.77
C ARG A 246 -13.27 -30.15 66.96
N VAL A 247 -12.14 -30.71 66.54
CA VAL A 247 -11.11 -29.97 65.78
C VAL A 247 -11.65 -29.50 64.43
N ILE A 248 -12.39 -30.35 63.71
CA ILE A 248 -13.01 -29.96 62.43
C ILE A 248 -14.00 -28.80 62.63
N ASN A 249 -14.82 -28.84 63.68
CA ASN A 249 -15.78 -27.78 63.97
C ASN A 249 -15.12 -26.45 64.36
N ASP A 250 -13.94 -26.51 65.01
CA ASP A 250 -13.18 -25.31 65.40
C ASP A 250 -12.42 -24.70 64.21
N VAL A 251 -11.92 -25.52 63.28
CA VAL A 251 -11.18 -25.06 62.08
C VAL A 251 -12.12 -24.58 60.97
N VAL A 252 -13.25 -25.27 60.75
CA VAL A 252 -14.13 -25.01 59.60
C VAL A 252 -15.45 -24.39 60.04
N ALA A 253 -15.47 -23.05 60.10
CA ALA A 253 -16.62 -22.29 60.56
C ALA A 253 -17.90 -22.46 59.72
N GLU A 254 -17.78 -22.91 58.46
CA GLU A 254 -18.91 -23.04 57.52
C GLU A 254 -19.69 -24.37 57.65
N ILE A 255 -19.25 -25.29 58.52
CA ILE A 255 -19.93 -26.58 58.69
C ILE A 255 -21.28 -26.35 59.38
N LYS A 256 -22.37 -26.50 58.61
CA LYS A 256 -23.74 -26.36 59.10
C LYS A 256 -24.16 -27.42 60.11
N THR A 257 -23.46 -28.56 60.13
CA THR A 257 -23.76 -29.71 60.99
C THR A 257 -22.92 -29.76 62.26
N ARG A 258 -22.17 -28.69 62.58
CA ARG A 258 -21.29 -28.64 63.75
C ARG A 258 -22.01 -28.86 65.09
N ASP A 259 -23.31 -28.62 65.13
CA ASP A 259 -24.13 -28.70 66.34
C ASP A 259 -24.86 -30.05 66.50
N ILE A 260 -24.59 -31.05 65.64
CA ILE A 260 -25.24 -32.37 65.70
C ILE A 260 -24.19 -33.50 65.71
N LEU A 261 -24.30 -34.41 66.68
CA LEU A 261 -23.53 -35.65 66.76
C LEU A 261 -24.48 -36.85 66.81
N MET A 262 -24.25 -37.86 65.96
CA MET A 262 -24.99 -39.12 65.97
C MET A 262 -24.02 -40.26 66.28
N LEU A 263 -24.37 -41.07 67.28
CA LEU A 263 -23.58 -42.20 67.74
C LEU A 263 -24.43 -43.46 67.67
N ASP A 264 -24.00 -44.44 66.87
CA ASP A 264 -24.66 -45.74 66.73
C ASP A 264 -23.88 -46.78 67.54
N GLU A 265 -24.52 -47.31 68.58
CA GLU A 265 -23.94 -48.23 69.57
C GLU A 265 -22.53 -47.80 70.04
N PRO A 266 -22.34 -46.56 70.52
CA PRO A 266 -21.00 -46.06 70.89
C PRO A 266 -20.39 -46.75 72.10
N THR A 267 -21.17 -47.57 72.80
CA THR A 267 -20.82 -48.16 74.08
C THR A 267 -20.66 -49.69 74.03
N ASP A 268 -20.67 -50.31 72.85
CA ASP A 268 -20.45 -51.75 72.74
C ASP A 268 -19.06 -52.15 73.28
N GLY A 269 -19.05 -53.10 74.21
CA GLY A 269 -17.86 -53.59 74.89
C GLY A 269 -17.39 -52.76 76.10
N PHE A 270 -18.09 -51.69 76.47
CA PHE A 270 -17.74 -50.91 77.67
C PHE A 270 -18.26 -51.53 78.97
N SER A 271 -17.48 -51.36 80.04
CA SER A 271 -17.93 -51.69 81.41
C SER A 271 -18.93 -50.65 81.91
N THR A 272 -19.69 -50.99 82.94
CA THR A 272 -20.62 -50.03 83.57
C THR A 272 -19.92 -48.77 84.07
N GLU A 273 -18.69 -48.85 84.56
CA GLU A 273 -17.93 -47.68 85.05
C GLU A 273 -17.53 -46.77 83.89
N GLN A 274 -17.10 -47.33 82.76
CA GLN A 274 -16.76 -46.56 81.58
C GLN A 274 -17.98 -45.85 80.95
N LEU A 275 -19.19 -46.43 81.06
CA LEU A 275 -20.42 -45.74 80.63
C LEU A 275 -20.66 -44.43 81.38
N ASP A 276 -20.32 -44.37 82.68
CA ASP A 276 -20.45 -43.13 83.45
C ASP A 276 -19.45 -42.07 82.96
N LYS A 277 -18.29 -42.50 82.46
CA LYS A 277 -17.26 -41.63 81.87
C LYS A 277 -17.62 -41.11 80.49
N VAL A 278 -18.33 -41.90 79.68
CA VAL A 278 -18.85 -41.44 78.38
C VAL A 278 -19.72 -40.20 78.55
N ARG A 279 -20.54 -40.13 79.60
CA ARG A 279 -21.32 -38.94 79.93
C ARG A 279 -20.44 -37.71 80.15
N GLU A 280 -19.40 -37.82 80.97
CA GLU A 280 -18.48 -36.70 81.28
C GLU A 280 -17.82 -36.15 80.00
N VAL A 281 -17.45 -37.05 79.07
CA VAL A 281 -16.86 -36.67 77.77
C VAL A 281 -17.90 -35.96 76.88
N LEU A 282 -19.11 -36.50 76.78
CA LEU A 282 -20.19 -35.91 75.96
C LEU A 282 -20.61 -34.51 76.46
N GLU A 283 -20.66 -34.28 77.77
CA GLU A 283 -20.93 -32.96 78.36
C GLU A 283 -19.82 -31.94 78.02
N THR A 284 -18.56 -32.40 77.93
CA THR A 284 -17.40 -31.55 77.62
C THR A 284 -17.38 -31.07 76.16
N LEU A 285 -17.97 -31.83 75.24
CA LEU A 285 -18.02 -31.52 73.81
C LEU A 285 -18.87 -30.29 73.46
N ARG A 286 -19.83 -29.91 74.33
CA ARG A 286 -20.74 -28.76 74.15
C ARG A 286 -21.45 -28.72 72.78
N ILE A 287 -21.79 -29.88 72.25
CA ILE A 287 -22.54 -30.01 71.00
C ILE A 287 -24.03 -29.76 71.28
N GLY A 288 -24.70 -29.01 70.41
CA GLY A 288 -26.11 -28.62 70.61
C GLY A 288 -27.09 -29.80 70.68
N GLN A 289 -26.86 -30.85 69.88
CA GLN A 289 -27.68 -32.06 69.86
C GLN A 289 -26.81 -33.31 69.71
N VAL A 290 -26.94 -34.25 70.65
CA VAL A 290 -26.34 -35.59 70.57
C VAL A 290 -27.47 -36.61 70.48
N ILE A 291 -27.41 -37.48 69.48
CA ILE A 291 -28.34 -38.60 69.29
C ILE A 291 -27.55 -39.88 69.48
N ILE A 292 -27.95 -40.68 70.47
CA ILE A 292 -27.32 -41.96 70.78
C ILE A 292 -28.32 -43.06 70.51
N VAL A 293 -27.92 -44.03 69.70
CA VAL A 293 -28.63 -45.29 69.51
C VAL A 293 -27.91 -46.34 70.34
N SER A 294 -28.61 -46.92 71.30
CA SER A 294 -28.06 -48.03 72.09
C SER A 294 -29.14 -48.94 72.62
N HIS A 295 -28.77 -50.20 72.82
CA HIS A 295 -29.57 -51.20 73.54
C HIS A 295 -29.30 -51.22 75.06
N GLU A 296 -28.35 -50.43 75.56
CA GLU A 296 -27.97 -50.40 76.97
C GLU A 296 -28.89 -49.51 77.82
N ALA A 297 -29.60 -50.10 78.78
CA ALA A 297 -30.53 -49.38 79.66
C ALA A 297 -29.84 -48.31 80.54
N LYS A 298 -28.53 -48.43 80.80
CA LYS A 298 -27.80 -47.45 81.62
C LYS A 298 -27.69 -46.09 80.94
N ILE A 299 -27.70 -46.04 79.59
CA ILE A 299 -27.67 -44.79 78.83
C ILE A 299 -28.89 -43.92 79.11
N GLU A 300 -30.03 -44.52 79.40
CA GLU A 300 -31.26 -43.80 79.75
C GLU A 300 -31.08 -42.87 80.95
N SER A 301 -30.12 -43.15 81.84
CA SER A 301 -29.87 -42.36 83.05
C SER A 301 -29.17 -41.02 82.81
N PHE A 302 -28.58 -40.81 81.63
CA PHE A 302 -27.80 -39.60 81.32
C PHE A 302 -28.20 -38.88 80.03
N VAL A 303 -29.34 -39.24 79.44
CA VAL A 303 -29.92 -38.54 78.28
C VAL A 303 -31.13 -37.72 78.69
N ASP A 304 -31.36 -36.59 78.02
CA ASP A 304 -32.51 -35.71 78.32
C ASP A 304 -33.85 -36.29 77.85
N ASN A 305 -33.83 -37.03 76.73
CA ASN A 305 -35.02 -37.59 76.09
C ASN A 305 -34.74 -39.02 75.62
N VAL A 306 -35.71 -39.91 75.77
CA VAL A 306 -35.61 -41.33 75.37
C VAL A 306 -36.69 -41.66 74.35
N ILE A 307 -36.29 -42.26 73.22
CA ILE A 307 -37.21 -42.80 72.21
C ILE A 307 -37.05 -44.31 72.22
N ARG A 308 -38.05 -45.04 72.74
CA ARG A 308 -38.02 -46.51 72.78
C ARG A 308 -38.53 -47.07 71.46
N ILE A 309 -37.78 -48.02 70.88
CA ILE A 309 -38.18 -48.74 69.66
C ILE A 309 -38.39 -50.21 70.03
N ALA A 310 -39.56 -50.75 69.72
CA ALA A 310 -39.87 -52.16 69.91
C ALA A 310 -40.30 -52.82 68.59
N LYS A 311 -39.92 -54.07 68.40
CA LYS A 311 -40.33 -54.88 67.25
C LYS A 311 -41.59 -55.67 67.61
N GLN A 312 -42.72 -55.34 66.98
CA GLN A 312 -44.01 -56.03 67.13
C GLN A 312 -44.43 -56.60 65.77
N ASP A 313 -44.69 -57.90 65.68
CA ASP A 313 -45.09 -58.58 64.44
C ASP A 313 -44.19 -58.26 63.24
N HIS A 314 -42.87 -58.24 63.48
CA HIS A 314 -41.85 -57.92 62.49
C HIS A 314 -41.85 -56.46 61.98
N VAL A 315 -42.61 -55.58 62.62
CA VAL A 315 -42.64 -54.13 62.33
C VAL A 315 -42.05 -53.37 63.52
N SER A 316 -41.10 -52.46 63.25
CA SER A 316 -40.56 -51.55 64.26
C SER A 316 -41.58 -50.46 64.59
N ARG A 317 -41.94 -50.31 65.86
CA ARG A 317 -42.85 -49.27 66.36
C ARG A 317 -42.14 -48.47 67.45
N VAL A 318 -42.36 -47.16 67.44
CA VAL A 318 -41.95 -46.28 68.54
C VAL A 318 -42.94 -46.49 69.69
N VAL A 319 -42.41 -46.80 70.87
CA VAL A 319 -43.19 -46.93 72.11
C VAL A 319 -43.03 -45.61 72.85
N VAL A 320 -44.13 -44.85 72.93
CA VAL A 320 -44.23 -43.59 73.68
C VAL A 320 -44.43 -43.91 75.15
#